data_AF-A0A239EEZ5-F1
#
_entry.id   AF-A0A239EEZ5-F1
#
_cell.length_a   1.000
_cell.length_b   1.000
_cell.length_c   1.000
_cell.angle_alpha   90.00
_cell.angle_beta   90.00
_cell.angle_gamma   90.00
#
_symmetry.space_group_name_H-M   'P 1'
#
loop_
_entity.id
_entity.type
_entity.pdbx_description
1 polymer ?
#
loop_
_entity_poly.entity_id
_entity_poly.type
_entity_poly.pdbx_seq_one_letter_code
_entity_poly.pdbx_strand_id
1 'polypeptide(L)' 'MKGSFADTVLSIFGKLYLYLRLRKTEQVQQELERRYEGQFRNAGLVLLFDLLMALAVVVFVAVFAGLLYFITV' A
#
# COMPACT_ATOMS: atom_id res chain seq x y z
N MET A 1 12.54 22.97 -4.06
CA MET A 1 11.87 21.69 -4.40
C MET A 1 12.77 20.54 -3.98
N LYS A 2 12.53 19.92 -2.82
CA LYS A 2 13.17 18.64 -2.44
C LYS A 2 12.19 17.53 -2.80
N GLY A 3 12.04 17.23 -4.09
CA GLY A 3 11.33 16.03 -4.50
C GLY A 3 12.24 14.85 -4.20
N SER A 4 12.03 14.18 -3.07
CA SER A 4 12.77 12.96 -2.76
C SER A 4 12.43 11.93 -3.83
N PHE A 5 13.40 11.15 -4.30
CA PHE A 5 13.15 10.04 -5.23
C PHE A 5 11.97 9.15 -4.75
N ALA A 6 11.82 9.00 -3.43
CA ALA A 6 10.70 8.32 -2.80
C ALA A 6 9.33 8.94 -3.13
N ASP A 7 9.20 10.28 -3.15
CA ASP A 7 7.93 10.94 -3.46
C ASP A 7 7.49 10.65 -4.91
N THR A 8 8.45 10.67 -5.85
CA THR A 8 8.20 10.34 -7.25
C THR A 8 7.75 8.90 -7.40
N VAL A 9 8.44 7.97 -6.74
CA VAL A 9 8.11 6.55 -6.77
C VAL A 9 6.72 6.29 -6.18
N LEU A 10 6.42 6.87 -5.00
CA LEU A 10 5.11 6.77 -4.36
C LEU A 10 3.97 7.31 -5.25
N SER A 11 4.19 8.43 -5.93
CA SER A 11 3.21 9.01 -6.85
C SER A 11 2.94 8.10 -8.05
N ILE A 12 3.98 7.48 -8.62
CA ILE A 12 3.85 6.53 -9.74
C ILE A 12 3.06 5.30 -9.29
N PHE A 13 3.42 4.70 -8.16
CA PHE A 13 2.71 3.53 -7.62
C PHE A 13 1.27 3.84 -7.25
N GLY A 14 1.00 4.98 -6.61
CA GLY A 14 -0.36 5.41 -6.27
C GLY A 14 -1.23 5.65 -7.51
N LYS A 15 -0.66 6.22 -8.56
CA LYS A 15 -1.34 6.39 -9.85
C LYS A 15 -1.65 5.04 -10.50
N LEU A 16 -0.67 4.15 -10.56
CA LEU A 16 -0.85 2.80 -11.12
C LEU A 16 -1.91 2.01 -10.33
N TYR A 17 -1.86 2.06 -9.00
CA TYR A 17 -2.83 1.42 -8.12
C TYR A 17 -4.25 1.88 -8.40
N LEU A 18 -4.48 3.20 -8.45
CA LEU A 18 -5.81 3.74 -8.70
C LEU A 18 -6.29 3.40 -10.11
N TYR A 19 -5.42 3.45 -11.13
CA TYR A 19 -5.77 3.07 -12.50
C TYR A 19 -6.10 1.58 -12.65
N LEU A 20 -5.38 0.70 -11.95
CA LEU A 20 -5.68 -0.74 -11.95
C LEU A 20 -6.98 -1.03 -11.21
N ARG A 21 -7.23 -0.34 -10.09
CA ARG A 21 -8.44 -0.53 -9.27
C ARG A 21 -9.69 0.08 -9.93
N LEU A 22 -9.55 1.23 -10.56
CA LEU A 22 -10.65 2.01 -11.15
C LEU A 22 -10.40 2.13 -12.66
N ARG A 23 -11.16 1.37 -13.44
CA ARG A 23 -11.03 1.32 -14.91
C ARG A 23 -11.32 2.66 -15.61
N LYS A 24 -12.03 3.58 -14.96
CA LYS A 24 -12.41 4.89 -15.52
C LYS A 24 -11.63 6.02 -14.86
N THR A 25 -11.02 6.87 -15.66
CA THR A 25 -10.22 8.03 -15.20
C THR A 25 -11.01 9.02 -14.36
N GLU A 26 -12.30 9.21 -14.66
CA GLU A 26 -13.20 10.07 -13.87
C GLU A 26 -13.35 9.55 -12.43
N GLN A 27 -13.48 8.23 -12.27
CA GLN A 27 -13.57 7.60 -10.95
C GLN A 27 -12.24 7.71 -10.20
N VAL A 28 -11.11 7.60 -10.90
CA VAL A 28 -9.78 7.80 -10.32
C VAL A 28 -9.66 9.20 -9.72
N GLN A 29 -10.04 10.26 -10.45
CA GLN A 29 -9.95 11.63 -9.94
C GLN A 29 -10.89 11.88 -8.77
N GLN A 30 -12.14 11.40 -8.87
CA GLN A 30 -13.11 11.55 -7.80
C GLN A 30 -12.67 10.84 -6.50
N GLU A 31 -12.11 9.64 -6.61
CA GLU A 31 -11.58 8.90 -5.46
C GLU A 31 -10.31 9.55 -4.91
N LEU A 32 -9.45 10.05 -5.79
CA LEU A 32 -8.23 10.76 -5.43
C LEU A 32 -8.54 11.99 -4.59
N GLU A 33 -9.48 12.83 -5.02
CA GLU A 33 -9.91 14.02 -4.29
C GLU A 33 -10.58 13.67 -2.95
N ARG A 34 -11.43 12.63 -2.93
CA ARG A 34 -12.18 12.26 -1.73
C ARG A 34 -11.36 11.56 -0.66
N ARG A 35 -10.48 10.63 -1.04
CA ARG A 35 -9.78 9.75 -0.08
C ARG A 35 -8.30 10.06 0.08
N TYR A 36 -7.69 10.71 -0.89
CA TYR A 36 -6.24 10.87 -0.96
C TYR A 36 -5.81 12.33 -1.09
N GLU A 37 -6.70 13.27 -0.75
CA GLU A 37 -6.45 14.73 -0.76
C GLU A 37 -6.01 15.27 -2.14
N GLY A 38 -6.41 14.60 -3.22
CA GLY A 38 -6.01 14.95 -4.58
C GLY A 38 -4.57 14.56 -4.93
N GLN A 39 -3.85 13.85 -4.04
CA GLN A 39 -2.44 13.51 -4.24
C GLN A 39 -2.21 12.01 -4.42
N PHE A 40 -1.65 11.62 -5.57
CA PHE A 40 -1.30 10.23 -5.85
C PHE A 40 -0.25 9.67 -4.87
N ARG A 41 0.58 10.53 -4.27
CA ARG A 41 1.53 10.13 -3.23
C ARG A 41 0.81 9.49 -2.03
N ASN A 42 -0.32 10.05 -1.60
CA ASN A 42 -1.07 9.54 -0.46
C ASN A 42 -1.68 8.16 -0.77
N ALA A 43 -2.16 7.96 -2.00
CA ALA A 43 -2.58 6.62 -2.45
C ALA A 43 -1.43 5.62 -2.45
N GLY A 44 -0.23 6.04 -2.88
CA GLY A 44 0.98 5.22 -2.81
C GLY A 44 1.40 4.89 -1.37
N LEU A 45 1.25 5.83 -0.42
CA LEU A 45 1.55 5.59 0.99
C LEU A 45 0.60 4.56 1.59
N VAL A 46 -0.70 4.68 1.32
CA VAL A 46 -1.70 3.69 1.78
C VAL A 46 -1.37 2.30 1.23
N LEU A 47 -1.03 2.19 -0.06
CA LEU A 47 -0.58 0.93 -0.66
C LEU A 47 0.65 0.36 0.05
N LEU A 48 1.65 1.20 0.36
CA LEU A 48 2.86 0.79 1.06
C LEU A 48 2.53 0.27 2.46
N PHE A 49 1.66 0.95 3.20
CA PHE A 49 1.19 0.49 4.50
C PHE A 49 0.42 -0.82 4.42
N ASP A 50 -0.47 -0.98 3.44
CA ASP A 50 -1.19 -2.24 3.22
C ASP A 50 -0.23 -3.41 2.95
N LEU A 51 0.82 -3.18 2.14
CA LEU A 51 1.84 -4.17 1.86
C LEU A 51 2.65 -4.55 3.12
N LEU A 52 3.07 -3.54 3.90
CA LEU A 52 3.79 -3.77 5.16
C LEU A 52 2.92 -4.50 6.18
N MET A 53 1.63 -4.18 6.25
CA MET A 53 0.68 -4.84 7.14
C MET A 53 0.50 -6.31 6.74
N ALA A 54 0.35 -6.60 5.44
CA ALA A 54 0.27 -7.97 4.95
C ALA A 54 1.54 -8.77 5.28
N LEU A 55 2.72 -8.17 5.11
CA LEU A 55 3.99 -8.78 5.48
C LEU A 55 4.06 -9.05 7.00
N ALA A 56 3.64 -8.10 7.83
CA ALA A 56 3.62 -8.25 9.28
C ALA A 56 2.72 -9.42 9.72
N VAL A 57 1.56 -9.59 9.09
CA VAL A 57 0.66 -10.73 9.34
C VAL A 57 1.33 -12.06 8.98
N VAL A 58 1.98 -12.14 7.81
CA VAL A 58 2.68 -13.36 7.39
C VAL A 58 3.79 -13.74 8.38
N VAL A 59 4.60 -12.75 8.79
CA VAL A 59 5.67 -12.96 9.79
C VAL A 59 5.08 -13.42 11.12
N PHE A 60 4.01 -12.77 11.58
CA PHE A 60 3.34 -13.14 12.82
C PHE A 60 2.85 -14.59 12.80
N VAL A 61 2.16 -15.00 11.73
CA VAL A 61 1.68 -16.39 11.58
C VAL A 61 2.85 -17.37 11.53
N ALA A 62 3.92 -17.05 10.80
CA ALA A 62 5.10 -17.91 10.71
C ALA A 62 5.78 -18.10 12.08
N VAL A 63 5.91 -17.03 12.87
CA VAL A 63 6.46 -17.09 14.23
C VAL A 63 5.58 -17.93 15.14
N PHE A 64 4.26 -17.72 15.13
CA PHE A 64 3.33 -18.51 15.92
C PHE A 64 3.35 -19.99 15.55
N ALA A 65 3.35 -20.30 14.26
CA ALA A 65 3.46 -21.67 13.76
C ALA A 65 4.78 -22.32 14.20
N GLY A 66 5.90 -21.59 14.10
CA GLY A 66 7.20 -22.05 14.58
C GLY A 66 7.21 -22.34 16.08
N LEU A 67 6.68 -21.43 16.90
CA LEU A 67 6.58 -21.63 18.35
C LEU A 67 5.72 -22.84 18.70
N LEU A 68 4.57 -22.99 18.04
CA LEU A 68 3.70 -24.16 18.24
C LEU A 68 4.41 -25.45 17.86
N TYR A 69 5.14 -25.47 16.74
CA TYR A 69 5.93 -26.63 16.34
C TYR A 69 6.93 -27.02 17.44
N PHE A 70 7.70 -26.08 17.98
CA PHE A 70 8.67 -26.36 19.05
C PHE A 70 8.05 -26.75 20.40
N ILE A 71 6.81 -26.37 20.68
CA ILE A 71 6.12 -26.75 21.92
C ILE A 71 5.45 -28.13 21.79
N THR A 72 4.98 -28.48 20.59
CA THR A 72 4.17 -29.68 20.36
C THR A 72 4.96 -30.90 19.88
N VAL A 73 6.15 -30.68 19.32
CA VAL A 73 7.08 -31.72 18.82
C VAL A 73 8.31 -31.76 19.72
#